data_AF-A0A5I5G0P1-F1
#
_entry.id   AF-A0A5I5G0P1-F1
#
_cell.length_a   1.000
_cell.length_b   1.000
_cell.length_c   1.000
_cell.angle_alpha   90.00
_cell.angle_beta   90.00
_cell.angle_gamma   90.00
#
_symmetry.space_group_name_H-M   'P 1'
#
loop_
_entity.id
_entity.type
_entity.pdbx_description
1 polymer ?
#
loop_
_entity_poly.entity_id
_entity_poly.type
_entity_poly.pdbx_seq_one_letter_code
_entity_poly.pdbx_strand_id
1 'polypeptide(L)' 'NDEAAEAAARLREAEETKNRLLQIASEKITPLQDAVDLDIATDDEKAQLDEWKKYRVLVNRVDTLNPDWPEKPSQL' A
#
# COMPACT_ATOMS: atom_id res chain seq x y z
N ASN A 1 22.20 13.90 -21.74
CA ASN A 1 22.95 13.22 -20.67
C ASN A 1 22.14 12.02 -20.24
N ASP A 2 22.66 10.82 -20.42
CA ASP A 2 21.97 9.56 -20.17
C ASP A 2 21.55 9.39 -18.69
N GLU A 3 22.28 9.99 -17.73
CA GLU A 3 21.96 9.94 -16.30
C GLU A 3 20.59 10.54 -15.94
N ALA A 4 20.16 11.60 -16.63
CA ALA A 4 18.84 12.21 -16.38
C ALA A 4 17.70 11.29 -16.86
N ALA A 5 17.92 10.54 -17.93
CA ALA A 5 16.96 9.57 -18.45
C ALA A 5 16.86 8.35 -17.54
N GLU A 6 17.99 7.86 -17.01
CA GLU A 6 18.02 6.77 -16.03
C GLU A 6 17.33 7.14 -14.72
N ALA A 7 17.57 8.33 -14.18
CA ALA A 7 16.91 8.80 -12.97
C ALA A 7 15.38 8.92 -13.17
N ALA A 8 14.94 9.44 -14.31
CA ALA A 8 13.53 9.53 -14.65
C ALA A 8 12.86 8.15 -14.87
N ALA A 9 13.61 7.16 -15.38
CA ALA A 9 13.13 5.80 -15.49
C ALA A 9 12.91 5.16 -14.10
N ARG A 10 13.90 5.26 -13.21
CA ARG A 10 13.80 4.73 -11.83
C ARG A 10 12.66 5.36 -11.04
N LEU A 11 12.47 6.67 -11.19
CA LEU A 11 11.35 7.37 -10.56
C LEU A 11 9.99 6.85 -11.04
N ARG A 12 9.83 6.67 -12.35
CA ARG A 12 8.60 6.11 -12.91
C ARG A 12 8.31 4.70 -12.40
N GLU A 13 9.32 3.82 -12.38
CA GLU A 13 9.17 2.46 -11.85
C GLU A 13 8.79 2.47 -10.36
N ALA A 14 9.38 3.37 -9.56
CA ALA A 14 9.05 3.53 -8.16
C ALA A 14 7.61 4.08 -7.96
N GLU A 15 7.17 5.03 -8.77
CA GLU A 15 5.79 5.54 -8.75
C GLU A 15 4.77 4.48 -9.17
N GLU A 16 5.07 3.69 -10.19
CA GLU A 16 4.23 2.57 -10.60
C GLU A 16 4.13 1.51 -9.50
N THR A 17 5.25 1.19 -8.86
CA THR A 17 5.28 0.29 -7.70
C THR A 17 4.43 0.84 -6.55
N LYS A 18 4.57 2.13 -6.23
CA LYS A 18 3.76 2.82 -5.22
C LYS A 18 2.28 2.67 -5.51
N ASN A 19 1.86 3.01 -6.73
CA ASN A 19 0.47 2.95 -7.16
C ASN A 19 -0.07 1.52 -7.06
N ARG A 20 0.70 0.53 -7.50
CA ARG A 20 0.33 -0.89 -7.40
C ARG A 20 0.13 -1.33 -5.94
N LEU A 21 1.04 -0.95 -5.05
CA LEU A 21 0.94 -1.29 -3.62
C LEU A 21 -0.25 -0.60 -2.95
N LEU A 22 -0.53 0.66 -3.29
CA LEU A 22 -1.71 1.39 -2.82
C LEU A 22 -3.01 0.79 -3.34
N GLN A 23 -3.02 0.31 -4.59
CA GLN A 23 -4.17 -0.38 -5.17
C GLN A 23 -4.43 -1.69 -4.42
N ILE A 24 -3.41 -2.54 -4.24
CA ILE A 24 -3.54 -3.79 -3.47
C ILE A 24 -4.08 -3.53 -2.06
N ALA A 25 -3.53 -2.52 -1.37
CA ALA A 25 -4.00 -2.15 -0.05
C ALA A 25 -5.47 -1.71 -0.08
N SER A 26 -5.88 -0.93 -1.08
CA SER A 26 -7.27 -0.48 -1.22
C SER A 26 -8.22 -1.64 -1.54
N GLU A 27 -7.82 -2.57 -2.41
CA GLU A 27 -8.58 -3.78 -2.73
C GLU A 27 -8.82 -4.68 -1.51
N LYS A 28 -7.90 -4.67 -0.53
CA LYS A 28 -8.07 -5.38 0.74
C LYS A 28 -8.86 -4.59 1.77
N ILE A 29 -8.65 -3.27 1.84
CA ILE A 29 -9.36 -2.38 2.76
C ILE A 29 -10.85 -2.37 2.44
N THR A 30 -11.27 -2.34 1.18
CA THR A 30 -12.70 -2.26 0.79
C THR A 30 -13.56 -3.36 1.44
N PRO A 31 -13.31 -4.66 1.24
CA PRO A 31 -14.14 -5.71 1.84
C PRO A 31 -14.07 -5.73 3.38
N LEU A 32 -12.90 -5.43 3.96
CA LEU A 32 -12.74 -5.36 5.42
C LEU A 32 -13.50 -4.16 6.01
N GLN A 33 -13.49 -3.02 5.32
CA GLN A 33 -14.24 -1.84 5.70
C GLN A 33 -15.75 -2.08 5.55
N ASP A 34 -16.19 -2.73 4.46
CA ASP A 34 -17.58 -3.11 4.26
C ASP A 34 -18.08 -4.01 5.41
N ALA A 35 -17.26 -4.99 5.83
CA ALA A 35 -17.60 -5.85 6.97
C ALA A 35 -17.72 -5.07 8.28
N VAL A 36 -16.86 -4.06 8.50
CA VAL A 36 -16.93 -3.18 9.67
C VAL A 36 -18.15 -2.26 9.61
N ASP A 37 -18.46 -1.69 8.44
CA ASP A 37 -19.60 -0.81 8.23
C ASP A 37 -20.94 -1.56 8.36
N LEU A 38 -20.95 -2.86 8.04
CA LEU A 38 -22.08 -3.77 8.24
C LEU A 38 -22.15 -4.37 9.65
N ASP A 39 -21.20 -4.05 10.53
CA ASP A 39 -21.05 -4.60 11.88
C ASP A 39 -20.93 -6.14 11.94
N ILE A 40 -20.49 -6.75 10.83
CA ILE A 40 -20.28 -8.21 10.71
C ILE A 40 -18.79 -8.60 10.78
N ALA A 41 -17.89 -7.61 10.81
CA ALA A 41 -16.45 -7.85 10.90
C ALA A 41 -16.08 -8.52 12.23
N THR A 42 -15.32 -9.60 12.10
CA THR A 42 -14.63 -10.26 13.21
C THR A 42 -13.51 -9.36 13.78
N ASP A 43 -13.03 -9.67 14.98
CA ASP A 43 -11.90 -8.97 15.58
C ASP A 43 -10.62 -9.08 14.73
N ASP A 44 -10.44 -10.21 14.03
CA ASP A 44 -9.33 -10.41 13.09
C ASP A 44 -9.44 -9.47 11.88
N GLU A 45 -10.62 -9.39 11.26
CA GLU A 45 -10.86 -8.47 10.13
C GLU A 45 -10.65 -7.01 10.52
N LYS A 46 -11.03 -6.61 11.74
CA LYS A 46 -10.76 -5.27 12.28
C LYS A 46 -9.27 -5.01 12.45
N ALA A 47 -8.51 -5.96 12.98
CA ALA A 47 -7.07 -5.86 13.10
C ALA A 47 -6.40 -5.77 11.71
N GLN A 48 -6.81 -6.65 10.78
CA GLN A 48 -6.34 -6.64 9.39
C GLN A 48 -6.63 -5.30 8.70
N LEU A 49 -7.82 -4.72 8.92
CA LEU A 49 -8.20 -3.42 8.37
C LEU A 49 -7.25 -2.31 8.83
N ASP A 50 -6.92 -2.28 10.12
CA ASP A 50 -5.98 -1.31 10.70
C ASP A 50 -4.57 -1.49 10.16
N GLU A 51 -4.10 -2.74 10.04
CA GLU A 51 -2.80 -3.06 9.44
C GLU A 51 -2.73 -2.62 7.97
N TRP A 52 -3.75 -2.91 7.16
CA TRP A 52 -3.81 -2.48 5.77
C TRP A 52 -3.90 -0.96 5.62
N LYS A 53 -4.67 -0.27 6.48
CA LYS A 53 -4.70 1.19 6.52
C LYS A 53 -3.34 1.79 6.85
N LYS A 54 -2.65 1.23 7.85
CA LYS A 54 -1.28 1.64 8.22
C LYS A 54 -0.31 1.41 7.07
N TYR A 55 -0.35 0.23 6.45
CA TYR A 55 0.46 -0.12 5.28
C TYR A 55 0.24 0.87 4.13
N ARG A 56 -1.01 1.17 3.77
CA ARG A 56 -1.33 2.16 2.73
C ARG A 56 -0.71 3.53 3.01
N VAL A 57 -0.77 4.00 4.25
CA VAL A 57 -0.17 5.27 4.67
C VAL A 57 1.35 5.22 4.60
N LEU A 58 1.97 4.11 5.03
CA LEU A 58 3.42 3.92 4.94
C LEU A 58 3.88 3.95 3.48
N VAL A 59 3.25 3.16 2.60
CA VAL A 59 3.51 3.17 1.15
C VAL A 59 3.37 4.58 0.58
N ASN A 60 2.35 5.33 0.99
CA ASN A 60 2.16 6.69 0.49
C ASN A 60 3.28 7.66 0.94
N ARG A 61 3.92 7.38 2.08
CA ARG A 61 5.03 8.18 2.62
C ARG A 61 6.40 7.76 2.07
N VAL A 62 6.51 6.63 1.40
CA VAL A 62 7.77 6.18 0.80
C VAL A 62 8.27 7.20 -0.22
N ASP A 63 9.55 7.54 -0.09
CA ASP A 63 10.29 8.36 -1.04
C ASP A 63 10.62 7.53 -2.29
N THR A 64 10.16 7.97 -3.46
CA THR A 64 10.36 7.27 -4.73
C THR A 64 11.79 7.41 -5.26
N LEU A 65 12.60 8.33 -4.72
CA LEU A 65 14.02 8.47 -5.06
C LEU A 65 14.89 7.39 -4.40
N ASN A 66 14.48 6.89 -3.23
CA ASN A 66 15.13 5.79 -2.53
C ASN A 66 14.06 4.95 -1.80
N PRO A 67 13.35 4.09 -2.54
CA PRO A 67 12.15 3.45 -2.03
C PRO A 67 12.48 2.34 -1.01
N ASP A 68 12.04 2.56 0.22
CA ASP A 68 11.97 1.54 1.27
C ASP A 68 10.51 1.08 1.41
N TRP A 69 10.15 0.04 0.65
CA TRP A 69 8.76 -0.43 0.63
C TRP A 69 8.44 -1.19 1.92
N PRO A 70 7.37 -0.82 2.64
CA PRO A 70 6.96 -1.57 3.83
C PRO A 70 6.57 -2.99 3.44
N GLU A 71 6.69 -3.91 4.39
CA GLU A 71 6.20 -5.29 4.20
C GLU A 71 4.68 -5.32 4.22
N LYS A 72 4.10 -6.15 3.35
CA LYS A 72 2.65 -6.33 3.29
C LYS A 72 2.20 -7.02 4.57
N PRO A 73 1.10 -6.56 5.18
CA PRO A 73 0.53 -7.26 6.33
C PRO A 73 0.12 -8.68 5.90
N SER A 74 0.38 -9.63 6.80
CA SER A 74 0.06 -11.03 6.56
C SER A 74 -1.43 -11.24 6.72
N GLN A 75 -2.05 -11.95 5.79
CA GLN A 75 -3.41 -12.45 6.00
C GLN A 75 -3.26 -13.70 6.88
N LEU A 76 -3.71 -13.61 8.13
CA LEU A 76 -3.80 -14.75 9.05
C LEU A 76 -4.83 -15.77 8.54
#